data_AF-A0A0J8A5P7-F1
#
_entry.id   AF-A0A0J8A5P7-F1
#
_cell.length_a   1.000
_cell.length_b   1.000
_cell.length_c   1.000
_cell.angle_alpha   90.00
_cell.angle_beta   90.00
_cell.angle_gamma   90.00
#
_symmetry.space_group_name_H-M   'P 1'
#
loop_
_entity.id
_entity.type
_entity.pdbx_description
1 polymer ?
#
loop_
_entity_poly.entity_id
_entity_poly.type
_entity_poly.pdbx_seq_one_letter_code
_entity_poly.pdbx_strand_id
1 'polypeptide(L)'
;MAKETNRIDIYQAVTDDILAMLEAGTKPWVKPWSGGPTIPLRHNGVAYRGINVLSLWASAMRQGFASPYWLTFKQALELGGNVRKGSKGTTIVYANKLVVKDSETDNERAIPFLKRYTVFNADQVEGLDGKYPAPAPIITNPETRDVELEVMFSRIDATVRIGGSQAYYHTRDDYIQMPAFEAFHSADDYYATLAHEAVHHAGHESRLNRKTLISTSRADYARDELVAELGASFIGAIVGFKVEEREDHAAYIEHWLTALRNDKRAIFEAAREAQNAADYLLAMMTDQAD
;
A
#
# COMPACT_ATOMS: atom_id res chain seq x y z
N MET A 1 9.85 35.38 -23.71
CA MET A 1 10.05 34.84 -22.35
C MET A 1 8.90 33.90 -22.06
N ALA A 2 9.15 32.59 -22.09
CA ALA A 2 8.12 31.59 -21.80
C ALA A 2 7.73 31.70 -20.32
N LYS A 3 6.43 31.80 -20.07
CA LYS A 3 5.85 31.79 -18.72
C LYS A 3 6.18 30.43 -18.12
N GLU A 4 7.21 30.34 -17.26
CA GLU A 4 7.41 29.19 -16.38
C GLU A 4 6.17 29.10 -15.50
N THR A 5 5.25 28.24 -15.94
CA THR A 5 4.11 27.85 -15.13
C THR A 5 4.72 27.11 -13.96
N ASN A 6 4.53 27.64 -12.76
CA ASN A 6 4.90 27.03 -11.49
C ASN A 6 4.18 25.66 -11.39
N ARG A 7 4.77 24.65 -12.04
CA ARG A 7 4.18 23.34 -12.24
C ARG A 7 4.46 22.61 -10.95
N ILE A 8 3.47 22.60 -10.06
CA ILE A 8 3.52 21.87 -8.79
C ILE A 8 4.17 20.52 -9.05
N ASP A 9 5.28 20.28 -8.37
CA ASP A 9 5.98 19.01 -8.46
C ASP A 9 5.12 17.96 -7.75
N ILE A 10 4.47 17.11 -8.55
CA ILE A 10 3.53 16.10 -8.08
C ILE A 10 4.21 15.12 -7.13
N TYR A 11 5.48 14.78 -7.40
CA TYR A 11 6.24 13.89 -6.53
C TYR A 11 6.47 14.54 -5.17
N GLN A 12 6.85 15.82 -5.17
CA GLN A 12 7.08 16.56 -3.93
C GLN A 12 5.79 16.69 -3.12
N ALA A 13 4.69 17.14 -3.73
CA ALA A 13 3.44 17.36 -3.02
C ALA A 13 2.89 16.09 -2.33
N VAL A 14 2.94 14.94 -3.02
CA VAL A 14 2.52 13.66 -2.42
C VAL A 14 3.48 13.22 -1.33
N THR A 15 4.78 13.41 -1.51
CA THR A 15 5.78 13.07 -0.49
C THR A 15 5.64 13.93 0.75
N ASP A 16 5.42 15.24 0.60
CA ASP A 16 5.21 16.18 1.69
C ASP A 16 3.95 15.82 2.51
N ASP A 17 2.86 15.44 1.84
CA ASP A 17 1.63 15.00 2.51
C ASP A 17 1.86 13.75 3.37
N ILE A 18 2.63 12.77 2.88
CA ILE A 18 2.96 11.55 3.63
C ILE A 18 3.95 11.85 4.76
N LEU A 19 4.98 12.68 4.50
CA LEU A 19 5.94 13.13 5.51
C LEU A 19 5.23 13.81 6.67
N ALA A 20 4.29 14.72 6.40
CA ALA A 20 3.54 15.43 7.43
C ALA A 20 2.73 14.48 8.33
N MET A 21 2.19 13.38 7.78
CA MET A 21 1.50 12.37 8.58
C MET A 21 2.47 11.58 9.47
N LEU A 22 3.59 11.14 8.89
CA LEU A 22 4.61 10.39 9.62
C LEU A 22 5.25 11.23 10.74
N GLU A 23 5.50 12.51 10.51
CA GLU A 23 5.97 13.46 11.52
C GLU A 23 4.96 13.68 12.65
N ALA A 24 3.67 13.60 12.35
CA ALA A 24 2.60 13.62 13.34
C ALA A 24 2.40 12.27 14.06
N GLY A 25 3.30 11.29 13.84
CA GLY A 25 3.22 9.96 14.43
C GLY A 25 2.10 9.10 13.84
N THR A 26 1.56 9.45 12.67
CA THR A 26 0.46 8.71 12.04
C THR A 26 0.94 8.02 10.77
N LYS A 27 0.91 6.68 10.74
CA LYS A 27 1.16 5.89 9.53
C LYS A 27 -0.15 5.69 8.76
N PRO A 28 -0.29 6.19 7.52
CA PRO A 28 -1.55 6.08 6.78
C PRO A 28 -1.95 4.65 6.39
N TRP A 29 -1.05 3.68 6.50
CA TRP A 29 -1.31 2.26 6.23
C TRP A 29 -1.64 1.44 7.48
N VAL A 30 -1.60 2.04 8.67
CA VAL A 30 -1.98 1.41 9.94
C VAL A 30 -3.25 2.09 10.46
N LYS A 31 -4.33 1.33 10.69
CA LYS A 31 -5.56 1.86 11.31
C LYS A 31 -5.62 1.44 12.78
N PRO A 32 -5.77 2.39 13.73
CA PRO A 32 -5.81 2.07 15.15
C PRO A 32 -7.22 1.70 15.69
N TRP A 33 -8.21 1.43 14.84
CA TRP A 33 -9.59 1.07 15.25
C TRP A 33 -10.18 -0.07 14.39
N SER A 34 -11.29 -0.66 14.86
CA SER A 34 -11.91 -1.85 14.24
C SER A 34 -12.37 -1.62 12.79
N GLY A 35 -12.24 -2.66 11.96
CA GLY A 35 -12.36 -2.61 10.51
C GLY A 35 -11.04 -2.16 9.86
N GLY A 36 -10.25 -3.11 9.36
CA GLY A 36 -8.97 -2.84 8.69
C GLY A 36 -9.10 -1.88 7.49
N PRO A 37 -8.00 -1.29 7.01
CA PRO A 37 -8.07 -0.47 5.82
C PRO A 37 -8.41 -1.37 4.62
N THR A 38 -9.62 -1.28 4.09
CA THR A 38 -9.93 -1.90 2.80
C THR A 38 -9.15 -1.19 1.70
N ILE A 39 -8.73 -1.92 0.66
CA ILE A 39 -8.11 -1.30 -0.51
C ILE A 39 -9.09 -0.28 -1.13
N PRO A 40 -8.66 0.97 -1.38
CA PRO A 40 -9.48 1.97 -2.03
C PRO A 40 -9.89 1.50 -3.42
N LEU A 41 -11.15 1.70 -3.78
CA LEU A 41 -11.74 1.27 -5.04
C LEU A 41 -12.11 2.49 -5.89
N ARG A 42 -11.97 2.35 -7.19
CA ARG A 42 -12.56 3.27 -8.17
C ARG A 42 -14.09 3.11 -8.18
N HIS A 43 -14.78 4.07 -8.78
CA HIS A 43 -16.24 4.03 -8.98
C HIS A 43 -16.78 2.73 -9.61
N ASN A 44 -15.96 1.96 -10.31
CA ASN A 44 -16.33 0.70 -10.94
C ASN A 44 -15.87 -0.55 -10.17
N GLY A 45 -15.42 -0.40 -8.92
CA GLY A 45 -14.93 -1.51 -8.09
C GLY A 45 -13.49 -1.94 -8.35
N VAL A 46 -12.80 -1.37 -9.35
CA VAL A 46 -11.39 -1.69 -9.59
C VAL A 46 -10.51 -1.04 -8.52
N ALA A 47 -9.66 -1.84 -7.89
CA ALA A 47 -8.72 -1.39 -6.87
C ALA A 47 -7.76 -0.30 -7.37
N TYR A 48 -7.50 0.70 -6.52
CA TYR A 48 -6.31 1.54 -6.64
C TYR A 48 -5.06 0.75 -6.28
N ARG A 49 -3.90 1.25 -6.74
CA ARG A 49 -2.62 0.54 -6.66
C ARG A 49 -1.48 1.49 -6.30
N GLY A 50 -0.47 0.94 -5.61
CA GLY A 50 0.75 1.66 -5.24
C GLY A 50 0.49 2.94 -4.47
N ILE A 51 1.17 4.03 -4.82
CA ILE A 51 1.11 5.31 -4.09
C ILE A 51 -0.31 5.87 -3.92
N ASN A 52 -1.22 5.59 -4.86
CA ASN A 52 -2.60 6.05 -4.75
C ASN A 52 -3.34 5.41 -3.57
N VAL A 53 -3.00 4.18 -3.19
CA VAL A 53 -3.56 3.54 -1.99
C VAL A 53 -3.18 4.35 -0.75
N LEU A 54 -1.91 4.73 -0.63
CA LEU A 54 -1.41 5.53 0.50
C LEU A 54 -2.05 6.92 0.54
N SER A 55 -2.12 7.63 -0.58
CA SER A 55 -2.75 8.96 -0.63
C SER A 55 -4.23 8.92 -0.26
N LEU A 56 -4.95 7.86 -0.66
CA LEU A 56 -6.37 7.71 -0.36
C LEU A 56 -6.62 7.27 1.08
N TRP A 57 -5.81 6.37 1.64
CA TRP A 57 -5.86 6.04 3.07
C TRP A 57 -5.52 7.24 3.95
N ALA A 58 -4.46 7.98 3.62
CA ALA A 58 -4.10 9.23 4.27
C ALA A 58 -5.28 10.23 4.31
N SER A 59 -5.99 10.35 3.20
CA SER A 59 -7.17 11.21 3.12
C SER A 59 -8.37 10.68 3.89
N ALA A 60 -8.65 9.37 3.80
CA ALA A 60 -9.72 8.72 4.54
C ALA A 60 -9.53 8.84 6.05
N MET A 61 -8.31 8.63 6.54
CA MET A 61 -7.99 8.74 7.97
C MET A 61 -8.15 10.18 8.46
N ARG A 62 -7.61 11.18 7.74
CA ARG A 62 -7.71 12.59 8.14
C ARG A 62 -9.15 13.12 8.14
N GLN A 63 -9.99 12.63 7.24
CA GLN A 63 -11.34 13.13 7.05
C GLN A 63 -12.43 12.22 7.62
N GLY A 64 -12.06 11.06 8.18
CA GLY A 64 -13.00 10.09 8.76
C GLY A 64 -13.90 9.40 7.73
N PHE A 65 -13.38 9.11 6.53
CA PHE A 65 -14.17 8.41 5.50
C PHE A 65 -14.22 6.90 5.77
N ALA A 66 -15.42 6.34 5.65
CA ALA A 66 -15.73 4.93 5.79
C ALA A 66 -15.81 4.21 4.43
N SER A 67 -16.30 4.88 3.39
CA SER A 67 -16.45 4.22 2.08
C SER A 67 -15.09 3.96 1.43
N PRO A 68 -14.86 2.77 0.82
CA PRO A 68 -13.65 2.51 0.05
C PRO A 68 -13.70 3.16 -1.34
N TYR A 69 -14.85 3.67 -1.77
CA TYR A 69 -15.04 4.12 -3.16
C TYR A 69 -14.64 5.58 -3.36
N TRP A 70 -13.89 5.80 -4.44
CA TRP A 70 -13.42 7.13 -4.85
C TRP A 70 -13.76 7.40 -6.32
N LEU A 71 -14.26 8.61 -6.56
CA LEU A 71 -14.81 9.02 -7.85
C LEU A 71 -14.42 10.46 -8.17
N THR A 72 -14.15 10.75 -9.44
CA THR A 72 -13.97 12.12 -9.91
C THR A 72 -15.29 12.88 -9.83
N PHE A 73 -15.22 14.22 -9.79
CA PHE A 73 -16.41 15.08 -9.81
C PHE A 73 -17.34 14.75 -10.99
N LYS A 74 -16.78 14.50 -12.18
CA LYS A 74 -17.54 14.13 -13.36
C LYS A 74 -18.25 12.79 -13.20
N GLN A 75 -17.57 11.78 -12.65
CA GLN A 75 -18.17 10.47 -12.38
C GLN A 75 -19.29 10.56 -11.33
N ALA A 76 -19.13 11.41 -10.31
CA ALA A 76 -20.20 11.66 -9.34
C ALA A 76 -21.47 12.16 -10.03
N LEU A 77 -21.33 13.18 -10.89
CA LEU A 77 -22.44 13.74 -11.68
C LEU A 77 -23.07 12.73 -12.65
N GLU A 78 -22.24 11.96 -13.37
CA GLU A 78 -22.72 10.91 -14.29
C GLU A 78 -23.52 9.81 -13.55
N LEU A 79 -23.22 9.59 -12.27
CA LEU A 79 -23.95 8.66 -11.42
C LEU A 79 -25.18 9.29 -10.74
N GLY A 80 -25.52 10.55 -11.04
CA GLY A 80 -26.66 11.27 -10.45
C GLY A 80 -26.37 11.87 -9.07
N GLY A 81 -25.14 11.78 -8.58
CA GLY A 81 -24.72 12.40 -7.32
C GLY A 81 -24.06 13.76 -7.51
N ASN A 82 -23.87 14.49 -6.43
CA ASN A 82 -23.16 15.77 -6.43
C ASN A 82 -22.16 15.84 -5.27
N VAL A 83 -20.97 16.38 -5.51
CA VAL A 83 -20.01 16.57 -4.43
C VAL A 83 -20.52 17.69 -3.53
N ARG A 84 -20.64 17.44 -2.22
CA ARG A 84 -21.14 18.44 -1.27
C ARG A 84 -20.27 19.71 -1.32
N LYS A 85 -20.93 20.86 -1.32
CA LYS A 85 -20.26 22.17 -1.36
C LYS A 85 -19.25 22.30 -0.22
N GLY A 86 -18.03 22.72 -0.55
CA GLY A 86 -16.92 22.88 0.40
C GLY A 86 -16.07 21.63 0.62
N SER A 87 -16.46 20.47 0.06
CA SER A 87 -15.63 19.26 0.11
C SER A 87 -14.30 19.47 -0.62
N LYS A 88 -13.20 19.01 -0.02
CA LYS A 88 -11.88 19.01 -0.63
C LYS A 88 -11.60 17.63 -1.24
N GLY A 89 -11.23 17.61 -2.51
CA GLY A 89 -10.85 16.38 -3.19
C GLY A 89 -9.43 15.94 -2.82
N THR A 90 -9.16 14.66 -3.05
CA THR A 90 -7.86 14.03 -2.85
C THR A 90 -7.15 13.91 -4.19
N THR A 91 -5.85 14.24 -4.22
CA THR A 91 -5.04 14.10 -5.43
C THR A 91 -4.56 12.65 -5.56
N ILE A 92 -4.78 12.06 -6.73
CA ILE A 92 -4.20 10.80 -7.16
C ILE A 92 -3.36 11.02 -8.41
N VAL A 93 -2.45 10.08 -8.68
CA VAL A 93 -1.56 10.12 -9.82
C VAL A 93 -1.80 8.97 -10.79
N TYR A 94 -1.59 9.24 -12.07
CA TYR A 94 -1.61 8.24 -13.12
C TYR A 94 -0.34 8.35 -13.94
N ALA A 95 0.50 7.33 -13.86
CA ALA A 95 1.72 7.21 -14.65
C ALA A 95 1.45 6.37 -15.90
N ASN A 96 1.87 6.85 -17.06
CA ASN A 96 1.86 6.05 -18.30
C ASN A 96 2.97 6.57 -19.24
N LYS A 97 3.19 5.90 -20.36
CA LYS A 97 4.15 6.28 -21.40
C LYS A 97 3.39 6.77 -22.64
N LEU A 98 3.84 7.88 -23.20
CA LEU A 98 3.41 8.37 -24.50
C LEU A 98 4.40 7.85 -25.54
N VAL A 99 3.95 7.06 -26.50
CA VAL A 99 4.78 6.67 -27.64
C VAL A 99 4.79 7.82 -28.63
N VAL A 100 5.97 8.39 -28.86
CA VAL A 100 6.19 9.49 -29.82
C VAL A 100 7.08 8.98 -30.93
N LYS A 101 6.63 9.15 -32.17
CA LYS A 101 7.44 8.84 -33.34
C LYS A 101 8.38 10.01 -33.65
N ASP A 102 9.66 9.71 -33.80
CA ASP A 102 10.67 10.67 -34.19
C ASP A 102 10.50 11.02 -35.68
N SER A 103 10.38 12.32 -35.98
CA SER A 103 10.09 12.81 -37.32
C SER A 103 11.26 12.67 -38.30
N GLU A 104 12.49 12.49 -37.81
CA GLU A 104 13.70 12.41 -38.63
C GLU A 104 14.18 10.97 -38.81
N THR A 105 13.97 10.12 -37.80
CA THR A 105 14.53 8.75 -37.78
C THR A 105 13.51 7.63 -37.91
N ASP A 106 12.20 7.97 -37.96
CA ASP A 106 11.07 7.04 -37.93
C ASP A 106 11.02 6.10 -36.70
N ASN A 107 11.90 6.33 -35.72
CA ASN A 107 11.99 5.55 -34.50
C ASN A 107 10.91 5.95 -33.48
N GLU A 108 10.37 4.97 -32.77
CA GLU A 108 9.45 5.22 -31.67
C GLU A 108 10.21 5.38 -30.35
N ARG A 109 9.92 6.46 -29.62
CA ARG A 109 10.41 6.66 -28.25
C ARG A 109 9.24 6.75 -27.27
N ALA A 110 9.35 6.04 -26.15
CA ALA A 110 8.36 6.08 -25.09
C ALA A 110 8.73 7.15 -24.05
N ILE A 111 7.95 8.23 -23.97
CA ILE A 111 8.14 9.32 -23.02
C ILE A 111 7.23 9.10 -21.80
N PRO A 112 7.77 8.85 -20.59
CA PRO A 112 6.96 8.70 -19.40
C PRO A 112 6.30 10.02 -19.02
N PHE A 113 5.04 9.97 -18.62
CA PHE A 113 4.32 11.11 -18.06
C PHE A 113 3.59 10.72 -16.78
N LEU A 114 3.34 11.73 -15.94
CA LEU A 114 2.53 11.64 -14.74
C LEU A 114 1.39 12.64 -14.82
N LYS A 115 0.15 12.17 -14.76
CA LYS A 115 -1.06 13.00 -14.68
C LYS A 115 -1.59 13.00 -13.26
N ARG A 116 -2.17 14.12 -12.85
CA ARG A 116 -2.90 14.26 -11.59
C ARG A 116 -4.40 14.20 -11.87
N TYR A 117 -5.14 13.55 -10.99
CA TYR A 117 -6.59 13.61 -10.94
C TYR A 117 -7.03 13.97 -9.53
N THR A 118 -8.18 14.61 -9.43
CA THR A 118 -8.83 14.88 -8.15
C THR A 118 -10.03 13.97 -8.02
N VAL A 119 -10.03 13.17 -6.96
CA VAL A 119 -11.13 12.25 -6.62
C VAL A 119 -11.72 12.62 -5.27
N PHE A 120 -12.98 12.30 -5.10
CA PHE A 120 -13.77 12.50 -3.90
C PHE A 120 -14.19 11.13 -3.40
N ASN A 121 -14.14 10.94 -2.09
CA ASN A 121 -14.67 9.74 -1.47
C ASN A 121 -16.20 9.73 -1.66
N ALA A 122 -16.82 8.56 -1.80
CA ALA A 122 -18.27 8.45 -1.92
C ALA A 122 -19.00 9.10 -0.73
N ASP A 123 -18.39 9.11 0.46
CA ASP A 123 -18.92 9.79 1.63
C ASP A 123 -19.04 11.29 1.45
N GLN A 124 -18.33 11.91 0.50
CA GLN A 124 -18.38 13.34 0.16
C GLN A 124 -19.47 13.69 -0.85
N VAL A 125 -20.17 12.69 -1.41
CA VAL A 125 -21.11 12.86 -2.51
C VAL A 125 -22.53 12.57 -2.04
N GLU A 126 -23.44 13.52 -2.23
CA GLU A 126 -24.87 13.35 -2.00
C GLU A 126 -25.56 12.77 -3.25
N GLY A 127 -26.67 12.06 -3.08
CA GLY A 127 -27.44 11.49 -4.21
C GLY A 127 -26.86 10.20 -4.80
N LEU A 128 -25.95 9.51 -4.10
CA LEU A 128 -25.42 8.19 -4.48
C LEU A 128 -26.10 7.02 -3.74
N ASP A 129 -27.26 7.25 -3.15
CA ASP A 129 -27.92 6.30 -2.24
C ASP A 129 -28.04 4.89 -2.85
N GLY A 130 -27.56 3.90 -2.10
CA GLY A 130 -27.57 2.48 -2.48
C GLY A 130 -26.48 2.04 -3.48
N LYS A 131 -25.71 2.95 -4.09
CA LYS A 131 -24.66 2.57 -5.08
C LYS A 131 -23.33 2.15 -4.45
N TYR A 132 -23.01 2.71 -3.28
CA TYR A 132 -21.78 2.43 -2.54
C TYR A 132 -22.10 2.29 -1.05
N PRO A 133 -22.77 1.18 -0.64
CA PRO A 133 -23.05 0.96 0.76
C PRO A 133 -21.74 0.97 1.56
N ALA A 134 -21.77 1.55 2.76
CA ALA A 134 -20.64 1.44 3.67
C ALA A 134 -20.34 -0.04 3.89
N PRO A 135 -19.08 -0.49 3.77
CA PRO A 135 -18.74 -1.86 4.08
C PRO A 135 -19.16 -2.16 5.52
N ALA A 136 -19.80 -3.31 5.74
CA ALA A 136 -20.07 -3.76 7.10
C ALA A 136 -18.74 -3.83 7.86
N PRO A 137 -18.67 -3.36 9.12
CA PRO A 137 -17.45 -3.46 9.89
C PRO A 137 -17.08 -4.93 10.04
N ILE A 138 -15.98 -5.35 9.41
CA ILE A 138 -15.41 -6.68 9.62
C ILE A 138 -14.72 -6.62 10.97
N ILE A 139 -15.41 -7.09 12.01
CA ILE A 139 -14.83 -7.31 13.33
C ILE A 139 -14.45 -8.78 13.40
N THR A 140 -13.31 -9.12 12.82
CA THR A 140 -12.60 -10.35 13.13
C THR A 140 -11.36 -9.90 13.90
N ASN A 141 -11.31 -10.22 15.20
CA ASN A 141 -10.04 -10.36 15.90
C ASN A 141 -10.11 -11.68 16.64
N PRO A 142 -10.15 -12.82 15.93
CA PRO A 142 -10.13 -14.10 16.58
C PRO A 142 -8.80 -14.24 17.33
N GLU A 143 -8.84 -14.58 18.61
CA GLU A 143 -7.65 -15.01 19.36
C GLU A 143 -7.11 -16.37 18.85
N THR A 144 -7.86 -17.02 17.96
CA THR A 144 -7.54 -18.29 17.33
C THR A 144 -7.07 -18.10 15.90
N ARG A 145 -6.25 -19.03 15.39
CA ARG A 145 -5.87 -19.11 13.98
C ARG A 145 -7.09 -19.05 13.06
N ASP A 146 -6.96 -18.30 11.98
CA ASP A 146 -7.97 -18.20 10.94
C ASP A 146 -7.67 -19.27 9.87
N VAL A 147 -8.61 -20.21 9.71
CA VAL A 147 -8.42 -21.36 8.80
C VAL A 147 -8.26 -20.92 7.35
N GLU A 148 -8.95 -19.86 6.93
CA GLU A 148 -8.84 -19.36 5.56
C GLU A 148 -7.47 -18.71 5.33
N LEU A 149 -6.99 -17.92 6.31
CA LEU A 149 -5.64 -17.34 6.24
C LEU A 149 -4.55 -18.41 6.27
N GLU A 150 -4.66 -19.44 7.13
CA GLU A 150 -3.71 -20.57 7.11
C GLU A 150 -3.63 -21.22 5.73
N VAL A 151 -4.77 -21.48 5.10
CA VAL A 151 -4.82 -22.06 3.74
C VAL A 151 -4.17 -21.11 2.73
N MET A 152 -4.49 -19.81 2.75
CA MET A 152 -3.90 -18.84 1.84
C MET A 152 -2.37 -18.75 2.01
N PHE A 153 -1.87 -18.59 3.23
CA PHE A 153 -0.43 -18.50 3.49
C PHE A 153 0.31 -19.80 3.19
N SER A 154 -0.33 -20.97 3.37
CA SER A 154 0.28 -22.27 3.04
C SER A 154 0.55 -22.47 1.54
N ARG A 155 -0.09 -21.68 0.67
CA ARG A 155 0.12 -21.73 -0.79
C ARG A 155 1.34 -20.92 -1.24
N ILE A 156 1.87 -20.06 -0.38
CA ILE A 156 3.11 -19.35 -0.67
C ILE A 156 4.23 -20.39 -0.65
N ASP A 157 5.02 -20.47 -1.73
CA ASP A 157 6.18 -21.35 -1.84
C ASP A 157 7.36 -20.81 -1.00
N ALA A 158 7.17 -20.79 0.32
CA ALA A 158 8.15 -20.35 1.30
C ALA A 158 8.34 -21.43 2.37
N THR A 159 9.60 -21.74 2.69
CA THR A 159 9.90 -22.57 3.86
C THR A 159 9.67 -21.74 5.12
N VAL A 160 8.61 -22.04 5.88
CA VAL A 160 8.31 -21.40 7.18
C VAL A 160 8.75 -22.33 8.32
N ARG A 161 9.62 -21.84 9.19
CA ARG A 161 10.09 -22.53 10.39
C ARG A 161 9.45 -21.91 11.63
N ILE A 162 8.94 -22.76 12.52
CA ILE A 162 8.32 -22.32 13.77
C ILE A 162 9.28 -22.59 14.94
N GLY A 163 9.55 -21.58 15.76
CA GLY A 163 10.38 -21.67 16.95
C GLY A 163 11.10 -20.35 17.28
N GLY A 164 11.83 -20.35 18.40
CA GLY A 164 12.52 -19.14 18.88
C GLY A 164 11.56 -18.03 19.33
N SER A 165 12.09 -16.81 19.43
CA SER A 165 11.37 -15.64 19.95
C SER A 165 11.40 -14.44 19.00
N GLN A 166 11.82 -14.65 17.75
CA GLN A 166 11.94 -13.59 16.74
C GLN A 166 11.39 -14.08 15.40
N ALA A 167 10.74 -13.18 14.67
CA ALA A 167 10.38 -13.37 13.28
C ALA A 167 11.41 -12.69 12.38
N TYR A 168 11.78 -13.33 11.28
CA TYR A 168 12.64 -12.76 10.25
C TYR A 168 12.64 -13.63 8.98
N TYR A 169 12.88 -13.00 7.84
CA TYR A 169 13.30 -13.67 6.62
C TYR A 169 14.83 -13.81 6.56
N HIS A 170 15.32 -15.04 6.40
CA HIS A 170 16.74 -15.33 6.29
C HIS A 170 17.16 -15.46 4.82
N THR A 171 17.61 -14.36 4.24
CA THR A 171 17.88 -14.25 2.78
C THR A 171 18.83 -15.29 2.23
N ARG A 172 19.91 -15.64 2.95
CA ARG A 172 20.95 -16.56 2.43
C ARG A 172 20.46 -18.01 2.28
N ASP A 173 19.63 -18.46 3.21
CA ASP A 173 19.15 -19.85 3.26
C ASP A 173 17.69 -19.96 2.82
N ASP A 174 17.12 -18.84 2.36
CA ASP A 174 15.78 -18.69 1.84
C ASP A 174 14.65 -19.33 2.67
N TYR A 175 14.53 -18.92 3.93
CA TYR A 175 13.42 -19.35 4.80
C TYR A 175 12.89 -18.21 5.65
N ILE A 176 11.62 -18.34 6.06
CA ILE A 176 10.97 -17.47 7.04
C ILE A 176 11.05 -18.15 8.41
N GLN A 177 11.56 -17.45 9.41
CA GLN A 177 11.48 -17.84 10.81
C GLN A 177 10.29 -17.13 11.45
N MET A 178 9.49 -17.87 12.21
CA MET A 178 8.39 -17.35 13.01
C MET A 178 8.45 -17.92 14.43
N PRO A 179 8.15 -17.14 15.48
CA PRO A 179 7.80 -17.67 16.79
C PRO A 179 6.56 -18.58 16.72
N ALA A 180 6.33 -19.33 17.79
CA ALA A 180 5.07 -20.05 17.94
C ALA A 180 3.89 -19.08 17.96
N PHE A 181 2.72 -19.50 17.46
CA PHE A 181 1.53 -18.64 17.36
C PHE A 181 1.13 -18.06 18.73
N GLU A 182 1.28 -18.87 19.78
CA GLU A 182 0.96 -18.54 21.16
C GLU A 182 1.86 -17.44 21.76
N ALA A 183 2.96 -17.08 21.08
CA ALA A 183 3.81 -15.97 21.48
C ALA A 183 3.28 -14.60 21.00
N PHE A 184 2.30 -14.58 20.09
CA PHE A 184 1.69 -13.36 19.57
C PHE A 184 0.47 -12.96 20.41
N HIS A 185 0.17 -11.66 20.46
CA HIS A 185 -0.97 -11.15 21.22
C HIS A 185 -2.31 -11.40 20.53
N SER A 186 -2.30 -11.48 19.20
CA SER A 186 -3.49 -11.75 18.39
C SER A 186 -3.16 -12.55 17.12
N ALA A 187 -4.18 -13.11 16.48
CA ALA A 187 -4.03 -13.71 15.16
C ALA A 187 -3.63 -12.68 14.10
N ASP A 188 -4.17 -11.45 14.19
CA ASP A 188 -3.81 -10.34 13.32
C ASP A 188 -2.30 -10.05 13.38
N ASP A 189 -1.72 -10.01 14.59
CA ASP A 189 -0.28 -9.82 14.75
C ASP A 189 0.53 -10.93 14.09
N TYR A 190 0.12 -12.18 14.27
CA TYR A 190 0.80 -13.32 13.67
C TYR A 190 0.77 -13.23 12.13
N TYR A 191 -0.39 -13.00 11.52
CA TYR A 191 -0.52 -12.93 10.06
C TYR A 191 0.11 -11.67 9.47
N ALA A 192 0.04 -10.53 10.16
CA ALA A 192 0.74 -9.31 9.76
C ALA A 192 2.26 -9.51 9.74
N THR A 193 2.80 -10.20 10.76
CA THR A 193 4.22 -10.56 10.82
C THR A 193 4.60 -11.52 9.71
N LEU A 194 3.81 -12.57 9.51
CA LEU A 194 4.08 -13.54 8.46
C LEU A 194 4.03 -12.89 7.07
N ALA A 195 3.10 -11.96 6.85
CA ALA A 195 3.02 -11.17 5.62
C ALA A 195 4.24 -10.26 5.44
N HIS A 196 4.72 -9.61 6.50
CA HIS A 196 5.93 -8.79 6.48
C HIS A 196 7.14 -9.62 6.03
N GLU A 197 7.37 -10.75 6.68
CA GLU A 197 8.47 -11.64 6.31
C GLU A 197 8.29 -12.27 4.92
N ALA A 198 7.05 -12.56 4.52
CA ALA A 198 6.74 -13.02 3.17
C ALA A 198 7.07 -11.96 2.10
N VAL A 199 6.94 -10.67 2.41
CA VAL A 199 7.32 -9.58 1.49
C VAL A 199 8.84 -9.45 1.36
N HIS A 200 9.60 -9.70 2.43
CA HIS A 200 11.06 -9.86 2.34
C HIS A 200 11.41 -11.09 1.50
N HIS A 201 10.77 -12.23 1.77
CA HIS A 201 10.93 -13.45 1.00
C HIS A 201 10.71 -13.19 -0.49
N ALA A 202 9.59 -12.57 -0.89
CA ALA A 202 9.31 -12.23 -2.30
C ALA A 202 10.41 -11.40 -2.97
N GLY A 203 11.21 -10.65 -2.20
CA GLY A 203 12.31 -9.82 -2.69
C GLY A 203 13.59 -10.58 -3.09
N HIS A 204 13.71 -11.87 -2.79
CA HIS A 204 14.92 -12.66 -3.09
C HIS A 204 15.29 -12.68 -4.58
N GLU A 205 16.56 -12.99 -4.88
CA GLU A 205 17.12 -12.92 -6.24
C GLU A 205 16.45 -13.86 -7.26
N SER A 206 15.92 -14.99 -6.79
CA SER A 206 15.17 -15.96 -7.61
C SER A 206 13.71 -15.55 -7.88
N ARG A 207 13.24 -14.46 -7.25
CA ARG A 207 11.85 -13.97 -7.31
C ARG A 207 11.81 -12.55 -7.88
N LEU A 208 11.45 -11.54 -7.06
CA LEU A 208 11.37 -10.15 -7.51
C LEU A 208 12.73 -9.46 -7.56
N ASN A 209 13.79 -10.08 -7.03
CA ASN A 209 15.17 -9.62 -7.10
C ASN A 209 15.34 -8.15 -6.67
N ARG A 210 14.72 -7.82 -5.53
CA ARG A 210 14.70 -6.48 -4.96
C ARG A 210 16.07 -6.18 -4.37
N LYS A 211 16.79 -5.24 -4.97
CA LYS A 211 18.22 -4.98 -4.68
C LYS A 211 18.47 -4.44 -3.27
N THR A 212 17.49 -3.76 -2.69
CA THR A 212 17.57 -3.23 -1.32
C THR A 212 17.68 -4.33 -0.27
N LEU A 213 17.08 -5.50 -0.50
CA LEU A 213 17.00 -6.63 0.44
C LEU A 213 18.38 -7.17 0.86
N ILE A 214 19.36 -7.17 -0.04
CA ILE A 214 20.72 -7.68 0.22
C ILE A 214 21.75 -6.57 0.42
N SER A 215 21.31 -5.31 0.45
CA SER A 215 22.21 -4.17 0.60
C SER A 215 22.73 -4.08 2.03
N THR A 216 24.03 -3.78 2.18
CA THR A 216 24.64 -3.52 3.49
C THR A 216 24.44 -2.07 3.96
N SER A 217 23.80 -1.23 3.16
CA SER A 217 23.53 0.17 3.49
C SER A 217 22.33 0.27 4.44
N ARG A 218 22.47 1.02 5.53
CA ARG A 218 21.36 1.33 6.45
C ARG A 218 20.19 2.02 5.74
N ALA A 219 20.48 2.84 4.73
CA ALA A 219 19.44 3.54 3.97
C ALA A 219 18.61 2.57 3.12
N ASP A 220 19.26 1.58 2.50
CA ASP A 220 18.56 0.59 1.69
C ASP A 220 17.81 -0.42 2.57
N TYR A 221 18.39 -0.80 3.71
CA TYR A 221 17.69 -1.57 4.73
C TYR A 221 16.39 -0.89 5.15
N ALA A 222 16.44 0.39 5.51
CA ALA A 222 15.23 1.15 5.87
C ALA A 222 14.22 1.23 4.72
N ARG A 223 14.67 1.34 3.45
CA ARG A 223 13.78 1.28 2.29
C ARG A 223 13.11 -0.10 2.16
N ASP A 224 13.85 -1.19 2.38
CA ASP A 224 13.30 -2.55 2.28
C ASP A 224 12.26 -2.83 3.37
N GLU A 225 12.52 -2.37 4.60
CA GLU A 225 11.55 -2.43 5.70
C GLU A 225 10.28 -1.64 5.37
N LEU A 226 10.40 -0.45 4.77
CA LEU A 226 9.22 0.30 4.31
C LEU A 226 8.44 -0.50 3.25
N VAL A 227 9.13 -1.20 2.35
CA VAL A 227 8.48 -2.07 1.36
C VAL A 227 7.76 -3.24 2.04
N ALA A 228 8.36 -3.86 3.03
CA ALA A 228 7.77 -4.96 3.80
C ALA A 228 6.51 -4.54 4.56
N GLU A 229 6.58 -3.42 5.28
CA GLU A 229 5.46 -2.82 6.01
C GLU A 229 4.28 -2.47 5.11
N LEU A 230 4.57 -1.78 3.99
CA LEU A 230 3.54 -1.42 3.01
C LEU A 230 2.96 -2.65 2.33
N GLY A 231 3.79 -3.64 2.01
CA GLY A 231 3.37 -4.89 1.38
C GLY A 231 2.45 -5.70 2.29
N ALA A 232 2.82 -5.87 3.56
CA ALA A 232 2.00 -6.53 4.56
C ALA A 232 0.65 -5.83 4.73
N SER A 233 0.67 -4.49 4.77
CA SER A 233 -0.55 -3.67 4.85
C SER A 233 -1.45 -3.84 3.62
N PHE A 234 -0.88 -3.93 2.41
CA PHE A 234 -1.64 -4.18 1.19
C PHE A 234 -2.25 -5.59 1.16
N ILE A 235 -1.51 -6.60 1.62
CA ILE A 235 -2.02 -7.97 1.71
C ILE A 235 -3.16 -8.04 2.73
N GLY A 236 -2.95 -7.54 3.95
CA GLY A 236 -3.97 -7.56 5.01
C GLY A 236 -5.25 -6.83 4.61
N ALA A 237 -5.12 -5.70 3.91
CA ALA A 237 -6.23 -4.95 3.33
C ALA A 237 -7.07 -5.74 2.30
N ILE A 238 -6.51 -6.79 1.70
CA ILE A 238 -7.15 -7.63 0.68
C ILE A 238 -7.69 -8.92 1.30
N VAL A 239 -6.91 -9.60 2.14
CA VAL A 239 -7.26 -10.93 2.68
C VAL A 239 -7.91 -10.90 4.06
N GLY A 240 -7.90 -9.75 4.74
CA GLY A 240 -8.75 -9.51 5.91
C GLY A 240 -8.09 -9.60 7.29
N PHE A 241 -6.77 -9.44 7.40
CA PHE A 241 -6.08 -9.26 8.70
C PHE A 241 -5.63 -7.80 8.90
N LYS A 242 -5.44 -7.38 10.15
CA LYS A 242 -4.98 -6.03 10.48
C LYS A 242 -3.47 -5.99 10.69
N VAL A 243 -2.86 -4.88 10.28
CA VAL A 243 -1.51 -4.52 10.69
C VAL A 243 -1.63 -3.55 11.86
N GLU A 244 -1.18 -3.96 13.04
CA GLU A 244 -1.16 -3.13 14.24
C GLU A 244 0.15 -2.34 14.34
N GLU A 245 0.13 -1.24 15.10
CA GLU A 245 1.32 -0.45 15.37
C GLU A 245 2.19 -1.16 16.41
N ARG A 246 3.40 -1.59 16.02
CA ARG A 246 4.35 -2.22 16.95
C ARG A 246 5.25 -1.16 17.60
N GLU A 247 5.56 -1.35 18.88
CA GLU A 247 6.35 -0.40 19.67
C GLU A 247 7.82 -0.26 19.18
N ASP A 248 8.38 -1.28 18.54
CA ASP A 248 9.78 -1.31 18.06
C ASP A 248 10.06 -0.47 16.79
N HIS A 249 9.07 0.26 16.25
CA HIS A 249 9.20 0.94 14.95
C HIS A 249 9.78 2.36 14.97
N ALA A 250 10.03 2.97 16.14
CA ALA A 250 10.46 4.37 16.22
C ALA A 250 11.77 4.65 15.44
N ALA A 251 12.74 3.73 15.51
CA ALA A 251 14.02 3.85 14.81
C ALA A 251 13.87 3.78 13.27
N TYR A 252 12.92 3.00 12.77
CA TYR A 252 12.66 2.87 11.33
C TYR A 252 11.98 4.11 10.76
N ILE A 253 11.06 4.72 11.52
CA ILE A 253 10.37 5.95 11.11
C ILE A 253 11.38 7.08 10.87
N GLU A 254 12.38 7.26 11.74
CA GLU A 254 13.41 8.29 11.53
C GLU A 254 14.21 8.08 10.23
N HIS A 255 14.57 6.83 9.93
CA HIS A 255 15.28 6.49 8.71
C HIS A 255 14.40 6.67 7.46
N TRP A 256 13.11 6.33 7.53
CA TRP A 256 12.15 6.59 6.47
C TRP A 256 11.98 8.09 6.23
N LEU A 257 11.74 8.88 7.28
CA LEU A 257 11.63 10.34 7.20
C LEU A 257 12.86 10.93 6.51
N THR A 258 14.06 10.47 6.87
CA THR A 258 15.32 10.91 6.23
C THR A 258 15.34 10.55 4.74
N ALA A 259 15.01 9.30 4.37
CA ALA A 259 14.99 8.87 2.98
C ALA A 259 13.96 9.66 2.14
N LEU A 260 12.76 9.87 2.68
CA LEU A 260 11.67 10.60 2.01
C LEU A 260 11.97 12.10 1.86
N ARG A 261 12.65 12.73 2.83
CA ARG A 261 13.11 14.13 2.71
C ARG A 261 14.19 14.30 1.65
N ASN A 262 15.07 13.32 1.52
CA ASN A 262 16.19 13.38 0.57
C ASN A 262 15.76 13.02 -0.86
N ASP A 263 14.67 12.26 -1.04
CA ASP A 263 14.19 11.83 -2.35
C ASP A 263 12.66 11.78 -2.42
N LYS A 264 12.08 12.76 -3.12
CA LYS A 264 10.64 12.86 -3.42
C LYS A 264 10.05 11.70 -4.22
N ARG A 265 10.87 10.79 -4.74
CA ARG A 265 10.42 9.57 -5.44
C ARG A 265 10.48 8.33 -4.56
N ALA A 266 11.16 8.37 -3.41
CA ALA A 266 11.37 7.21 -2.56
C ALA A 266 10.05 6.55 -2.13
N ILE A 267 9.02 7.32 -1.75
CA ILE A 267 7.71 6.74 -1.38
C ILE A 267 6.99 6.10 -2.57
N PHE A 268 7.18 6.62 -3.79
CA PHE A 268 6.59 6.06 -5.00
C PHE A 268 7.26 4.74 -5.37
N GLU A 269 8.58 4.67 -5.24
CA GLU A 269 9.36 3.46 -5.46
C GLU A 269 9.01 2.38 -4.43
N ALA A 270 8.98 2.73 -3.14
CA ALA A 270 8.59 1.83 -2.07
C ALA A 270 7.16 1.30 -2.27
N ALA A 271 6.19 2.17 -2.56
CA ALA A 271 4.81 1.75 -2.80
C ALA A 271 4.66 0.88 -4.05
N ARG A 272 5.48 1.10 -5.09
CA ARG A 272 5.51 0.24 -6.29
C ARG A 272 6.06 -1.14 -5.96
N GLU A 273 7.16 -1.22 -5.22
CA GLU A 273 7.79 -2.48 -4.86
C GLU A 273 6.95 -3.28 -3.87
N ALA A 274 6.32 -2.61 -2.91
CA ALA A 274 5.33 -3.20 -2.01
C ALA A 274 4.14 -3.78 -2.79
N GLN A 275 3.62 -3.04 -3.78
CA GLN A 275 2.54 -3.54 -4.64
C GLN A 275 2.98 -4.76 -5.45
N ASN A 276 4.19 -4.77 -6.02
CA ASN A 276 4.70 -5.91 -6.77
C ASN A 276 4.85 -7.15 -5.88
N ALA A 277 5.32 -6.98 -4.63
CA ALA A 277 5.41 -8.07 -3.67
C ALA A 277 4.05 -8.59 -3.24
N ALA A 278 3.11 -7.69 -2.92
CA ALA A 278 1.74 -8.06 -2.59
C ALA A 278 1.06 -8.84 -3.72
N ASP A 279 1.15 -8.35 -4.96
CA ASP A 279 0.60 -9.04 -6.14
C ASP A 279 1.20 -10.45 -6.31
N TYR A 280 2.53 -10.57 -6.18
CA TYR A 280 3.25 -11.84 -6.32
C TYR A 280 2.75 -12.87 -5.30
N LEU A 281 2.61 -12.46 -4.04
CA LEU A 281 2.15 -13.32 -2.96
C LEU A 281 0.65 -13.64 -3.09
N LEU A 282 -0.19 -12.64 -3.40
CA LEU A 282 -1.63 -12.82 -3.56
C LEU A 282 -1.97 -13.73 -4.74
N ALA A 283 -1.19 -13.69 -5.82
CA ALA A 283 -1.36 -14.63 -6.94
C ALA A 283 -1.24 -16.08 -6.46
N MET A 284 -0.29 -16.38 -5.56
CA MET A 284 -0.15 -17.72 -4.97
C MET A 284 -1.27 -18.04 -3.97
N MET A 285 -1.64 -17.08 -3.13
CA MET A 285 -2.70 -17.25 -2.14
C MET A 285 -4.06 -17.57 -2.78
N THR A 286 -4.33 -16.97 -3.95
CA THR A 286 -5.62 -17.07 -4.66
C THR A 286 -5.65 -18.13 -5.74
N ASP A 287 -4.52 -18.72 -6.11
CA ASP A 287 -4.48 -19.86 -7.02
C ASP A 287 -5.24 -21.03 -6.36
N GLN A 288 -6.40 -21.37 -6.92
CA GLN A 288 -7.05 -22.62 -6.56
C GLN A 288 -6.34 -23.70 -7.36
N ALA A 289 -5.69 -24.63 -6.67
CA ALA A 289 -5.28 -25.87 -7.33
C ALA A 289 -6.56 -26.52 -7.88
N ASP A 290 -6.69 -26.50 -9.21
CA ASP A 290 -7.69 -27.27 -9.96
C ASP A 290 -7.62 -28.77 -9.61
#